data_AF-A0A841BIL4-F1
#
_entry.id   AF-A0A841BIL4-F1
#
_cell.length_a   1.000
_cell.length_b   1.000
_cell.length_c   1.000
_cell.angle_alpha   90.00
_cell.angle_beta   90.00
_cell.angle_gamma   90.00
#
_symmetry.space_group_name_H-M   'P 1'
#
loop_
_entity.id
_entity.type
_entity.pdbx_description
1 polymer ?
#
loop_
_entity_poly.entity_id
_entity_poly.type
_entity_poly.pdbx_seq_one_letter_code
_entity_poly.pdbx_strand_id
1 'polypeptide(L)'
;MLAAIAEEMDHTASGGFSGLRITADMCWATRPVVAAGELAVFERQAAKLFEGGELTISCQYDRDSFDPVTLAFAAGAHAKTVAAVAYHDTPVLRICRQHRPGGVRIAGELDFTQLEPLQRALGEAFRLDDTIHLNLTRLRFIDGAAATVIVKAAVSLPAGRELIVACPPAVAMVFDAVGASDVGQMRMLT
;
A
#
# COMPACT_ATOMS: atom_id res chain seq x y z
N MET A 1 5.28 -0.13 -25.72
CA MET A 1 5.86 -0.91 -24.60
C MET A 1 6.17 -2.34 -25.00
N LEU A 2 5.19 -3.17 -25.43
CA LEU A 2 5.45 -4.57 -25.80
C LEU A 2 6.52 -4.76 -26.88
N ALA A 3 6.52 -3.94 -27.93
CA ALA A 3 7.54 -4.00 -28.98
C ALA A 3 8.96 -3.74 -28.45
N ALA A 4 9.11 -2.77 -27.53
CA ALA A 4 10.40 -2.49 -26.89
C ALA A 4 10.86 -3.65 -25.99
N ILE A 5 9.92 -4.34 -25.33
CA ILE A 5 10.25 -5.55 -24.54
C ILE A 5 10.76 -6.66 -25.46
N ALA A 6 10.10 -6.89 -26.60
CA ALA A 6 10.53 -7.91 -27.56
C ALA A 6 11.92 -7.59 -28.16
N GLU A 7 12.19 -6.34 -28.51
CA GLU A 7 13.50 -5.90 -29.00
C GLU A 7 14.61 -6.14 -27.95
N GLU A 8 14.35 -5.81 -26.69
CA GLU A 8 15.30 -6.09 -25.60
C GLU A 8 15.50 -7.58 -25.34
N MET A 9 14.49 -8.42 -25.57
CA MET A 9 14.65 -9.89 -25.51
C MET A 9 15.59 -10.39 -26.61
N ASP A 10 15.45 -9.88 -27.84
CA ASP A 10 16.33 -10.22 -28.95
C ASP A 10 17.78 -9.74 -28.70
N HIS A 11 17.95 -8.55 -28.13
CA HIS A 11 19.26 -8.04 -27.70
C HIS A 11 19.87 -8.90 -26.58
N THR A 12 19.07 -9.32 -25.61
CA THR A 12 19.51 -10.19 -24.51
C THR A 12 19.99 -11.55 -25.05
N ALA A 13 19.23 -12.14 -25.96
CA ALA A 13 19.56 -13.42 -26.58
C ALA A 13 20.83 -13.33 -27.44
N SER A 14 20.92 -12.33 -28.31
CA SER A 14 22.10 -12.10 -29.16
C SER A 14 23.35 -11.72 -28.36
N GLY A 15 23.18 -11.09 -27.21
CA GLY A 15 24.25 -10.80 -26.25
C GLY A 15 24.74 -12.01 -25.44
N GLY A 16 24.08 -13.18 -25.55
CA GLY A 16 24.45 -14.40 -24.83
C GLY A 16 24.05 -14.39 -23.34
N PHE A 17 23.13 -13.52 -22.94
CA PHE A 17 22.61 -13.50 -21.56
C PHE A 17 21.53 -14.56 -21.37
N SER A 18 21.42 -15.07 -20.14
CA SER A 18 20.45 -16.13 -19.80
C SER A 18 19.02 -15.63 -19.58
N GLY A 19 18.78 -14.31 -19.60
CA GLY A 19 17.45 -13.74 -19.47
C GLY A 19 17.44 -12.25 -19.18
N LEU A 20 16.24 -11.67 -19.30
CA LEU A 20 15.94 -10.25 -19.17
C LEU A 20 15.05 -10.01 -17.94
N ARG A 21 15.37 -8.98 -17.15
CA ARG A 21 14.58 -8.54 -16.00
C ARG A 21 14.16 -7.09 -16.15
N ILE A 22 12.86 -6.81 -16.06
CA ILE A 22 12.29 -5.46 -16.25
C ILE A 22 11.48 -5.06 -15.02
N THR A 23 11.57 -3.78 -14.65
CA THR A 23 10.59 -3.13 -13.77
C THR A 23 9.78 -2.14 -14.60
N ALA A 24 8.46 -2.27 -14.58
CA ALA A 24 7.56 -1.42 -15.34
C ALA A 24 6.67 -0.63 -14.38
N ASP A 25 6.76 0.69 -14.40
CA ASP A 25 5.75 1.54 -13.76
C ASP A 25 4.49 1.53 -14.63
N MET A 26 3.37 1.09 -14.08
CA MET A 26 2.11 0.95 -14.79
C MET A 26 1.26 2.22 -14.79
N CYS A 27 1.66 3.28 -14.10
CA CYS A 27 0.90 4.54 -14.02
C CYS A 27 0.68 5.22 -15.38
N TRP A 28 1.31 4.76 -16.47
CA TRP A 28 0.91 5.16 -17.82
C TRP A 28 -0.55 4.79 -18.15
N ALA A 29 -1.10 3.75 -17.51
CA ALA A 29 -2.46 3.25 -17.71
C ALA A 29 -3.53 4.03 -16.93
N THR A 30 -3.15 5.03 -16.11
CA THR A 30 -4.11 5.91 -15.41
C THR A 30 -4.42 7.18 -16.21
N ARG A 31 -3.81 7.36 -17.38
CA ARG A 31 -4.04 8.53 -18.24
C ARG A 31 -5.48 8.50 -18.80
N PRO A 32 -6.16 9.65 -18.96
CA PRO A 32 -7.60 9.74 -19.28
C PRO A 32 -8.09 9.01 -20.55
N VAL A 33 -7.17 8.54 -21.38
CA VAL A 33 -7.43 7.93 -22.69
C VAL A 33 -7.34 6.39 -22.65
N VAL A 34 -6.76 5.80 -21.59
CA VAL A 34 -6.61 4.34 -21.46
C VAL A 34 -7.78 3.81 -20.63
N ALA A 35 -8.83 3.32 -21.29
CA ALA A 35 -9.89 2.61 -20.59
C ALA A 35 -9.34 1.34 -19.92
N ALA A 36 -9.89 0.91 -18.78
CA ALA A 36 -9.48 -0.33 -18.10
C ALA A 36 -9.38 -1.57 -19.04
N GLY A 37 -10.14 -1.57 -20.13
CA GLY A 37 -10.06 -2.58 -21.20
C GLY A 37 -8.74 -2.59 -21.98
N GLU A 38 -8.06 -1.45 -22.15
CA GLU A 38 -6.74 -1.38 -22.80
C GLU A 38 -5.65 -2.00 -21.92
N LEU A 39 -5.72 -1.78 -20.60
CA LEU A 39 -4.83 -2.48 -19.65
C LEU A 39 -5.06 -3.99 -19.72
N ALA A 40 -6.32 -4.44 -19.80
CA ALA A 40 -6.65 -5.85 -19.96
C ALA A 40 -6.10 -6.48 -21.25
N VAL A 41 -6.15 -5.75 -22.37
CA VAL A 41 -5.58 -6.18 -23.65
C VAL A 41 -4.06 -6.23 -23.55
N PHE A 42 -3.44 -5.19 -22.97
CA PHE A 42 -2.00 -5.12 -22.76
C PHE A 42 -1.51 -6.31 -21.92
N GLU A 43 -2.12 -6.57 -20.77
CA GLU A 43 -1.69 -7.64 -19.85
C GLU A 43 -1.81 -9.02 -20.51
N ARG A 44 -2.89 -9.25 -21.28
CA ARG A 44 -3.07 -10.50 -22.02
C ARG A 44 -2.02 -10.68 -23.12
N GLN A 45 -1.64 -9.60 -23.80
CA GLN A 45 -0.59 -9.65 -24.82
C GLN A 45 0.79 -9.83 -24.19
N ALA A 46 1.05 -9.16 -23.05
CA ALA A 46 2.28 -9.30 -22.29
C ALA A 46 2.47 -10.74 -21.80
N ALA A 47 1.41 -11.43 -21.37
CA ALA A 47 1.45 -12.81 -20.89
C ALA A 47 2.17 -13.78 -21.85
N LYS A 48 2.05 -13.56 -23.17
CA LYS A 48 2.71 -14.39 -24.19
C LYS A 48 4.23 -14.27 -24.19
N LEU A 49 4.77 -13.13 -23.75
CA LEU A 49 6.22 -12.89 -23.69
C LEU A 49 6.91 -13.72 -22.59
N PHE A 50 6.14 -14.31 -21.67
CA PHE A 50 6.68 -15.06 -20.53
C PHE A 50 6.77 -16.58 -20.77
N GLU A 51 6.33 -17.09 -21.93
CA GLU A 51 6.23 -18.54 -22.20
C GLU A 51 7.60 -19.25 -22.20
N GLY A 52 8.70 -18.58 -22.59
CA GLY A 52 10.04 -19.16 -22.64
C GLY A 52 10.81 -19.19 -21.31
N GLY A 53 10.39 -18.38 -20.32
CA GLY A 53 11.04 -18.30 -19.01
C GLY A 53 12.30 -17.43 -18.95
N GLU A 54 12.77 -16.89 -20.08
CA GLU A 54 13.90 -15.96 -20.14
C GLU A 54 13.51 -14.52 -19.75
N LEU A 55 12.23 -14.24 -19.55
CA LEU A 55 11.71 -12.93 -19.18
C LEU A 55 11.12 -12.93 -17.76
N THR A 56 11.51 -11.95 -16.96
CA THR A 56 10.86 -11.62 -15.69
C THR A 56 10.52 -10.14 -15.63
N ILE A 57 9.25 -9.80 -15.37
CA ILE A 57 8.82 -8.41 -15.23
C ILE A 57 8.15 -8.20 -13.87
N SER A 58 8.52 -7.11 -13.21
CA SER A 58 7.80 -6.56 -12.06
C SER A 58 6.96 -5.36 -12.54
N CYS A 59 5.67 -5.60 -12.77
CA CYS A 59 4.69 -4.55 -13.07
C CYS A 59 4.28 -3.87 -11.75
N GLN A 60 4.59 -2.58 -11.63
CA GLN A 60 4.40 -1.79 -10.42
C GLN A 60 3.16 -0.91 -10.58
N TYR A 61 2.23 -1.06 -9.65
CA TYR A 61 0.97 -0.33 -9.63
C TYR A 61 0.89 0.55 -8.39
N ASP A 62 0.74 1.86 -8.59
CA ASP A 62 0.53 2.80 -7.49
C ASP A 62 -0.92 2.77 -7.00
N ARG A 63 -1.13 2.37 -5.74
CA ARG A 63 -2.45 2.28 -5.12
C ARG A 63 -3.15 3.62 -4.95
N ASP A 64 -2.40 4.73 -4.96
CA ASP A 64 -2.99 6.06 -4.88
C ASP A 64 -3.44 6.56 -6.26
N SER A 65 -2.88 5.99 -7.34
CA SER A 65 -3.20 6.33 -8.74
C SER A 65 -4.27 5.42 -9.37
N PHE A 66 -4.37 4.16 -8.94
CA PHE A 66 -5.32 3.18 -9.48
C PHE A 66 -6.51 2.95 -8.55
N ASP A 67 -7.71 2.80 -9.13
CA ASP A 67 -8.88 2.39 -8.36
C ASP A 67 -8.81 0.89 -7.96
N PRO A 68 -9.51 0.49 -6.88
CA PRO A 68 -9.46 -0.89 -6.39
C PRO A 68 -9.94 -1.94 -7.40
N VAL A 69 -10.87 -1.61 -8.30
CA VAL A 69 -11.41 -2.56 -9.30
C VAL A 69 -10.34 -2.84 -10.36
N THR A 70 -9.68 -1.80 -10.85
CA THR A 70 -8.58 -1.94 -11.80
C THR A 70 -7.40 -2.71 -11.19
N LEU A 71 -7.06 -2.46 -9.92
CA LEU A 71 -6.02 -3.23 -9.21
C LEU A 71 -6.40 -4.71 -9.05
N ALA A 72 -7.66 -5.02 -8.76
CA ALA A 72 -8.13 -6.39 -8.66
C ALA A 72 -8.05 -7.12 -10.00
N PHE A 73 -8.41 -6.43 -11.09
CA PHE A 73 -8.25 -6.96 -12.45
C PHE A 73 -6.77 -7.23 -12.78
N ALA A 74 -5.89 -6.26 -12.53
CA ALA A 74 -4.47 -6.41 -12.76
C ALA A 74 -3.90 -7.59 -11.95
N ALA A 75 -4.23 -7.69 -10.66
CA ALA A 75 -3.80 -8.81 -9.82
C ALA A 75 -4.27 -10.18 -10.36
N GLY A 76 -5.51 -10.25 -10.88
CA GLY A 76 -6.05 -11.47 -11.49
C GLY A 76 -5.40 -11.86 -12.83
N ALA A 77 -4.81 -10.90 -13.54
CA ALA A 77 -4.08 -11.16 -14.79
C ALA A 77 -2.66 -11.71 -14.55
N HIS A 78 -2.12 -11.59 -13.34
CA HIS A 78 -0.75 -11.97 -13.02
C HIS A 78 -0.67 -13.29 -12.24
N ALA A 79 0.29 -14.14 -12.60
CA ALA A 79 0.55 -15.39 -11.89
C ALA A 79 1.02 -15.18 -10.44
N LYS A 80 1.64 -14.03 -10.15
CA LYS A 80 2.10 -13.65 -8.82
C LYS A 80 1.81 -12.18 -8.58
N THR A 81 1.21 -11.88 -7.44
CA THR A 81 1.00 -10.50 -6.96
C THR A 81 1.78 -10.32 -5.67
N VAL A 82 2.58 -9.25 -5.60
CA VAL A 82 3.28 -8.85 -4.37
C VAL A 82 2.65 -7.56 -3.86
N ALA A 83 2.17 -7.59 -2.64
CA ALA A 83 1.60 -6.44 -1.95
C ALA A 83 2.12 -6.39 -0.50
N ALA A 84 1.98 -5.23 0.13
CA ALA A 84 2.28 -5.11 1.56
C ALA A 84 1.43 -6.09 2.38
N VAL A 85 2.04 -6.63 3.44
CA VAL A 85 1.37 -7.53 4.39
C VAL A 85 0.11 -6.86 4.91
N ALA A 86 -1.03 -7.54 4.78
CA ALA A 86 -2.30 -7.10 5.32
C ALA A 86 -2.56 -7.81 6.66
N TYR A 87 -2.81 -7.03 7.70
CA TYR A 87 -3.24 -7.51 9.02
C TYR A 87 -4.75 -7.73 9.06
N HIS A 88 -5.47 -7.00 8.20
CA HIS A 88 -6.90 -7.11 7.98
C HIS A 88 -7.24 -6.62 6.57
N ASP A 89 -8.11 -7.33 5.86
CA ASP A 89 -8.48 -7.03 4.48
C ASP A 89 -9.93 -7.44 4.21
N THR A 90 -10.85 -6.51 4.41
CA THR A 90 -12.27 -6.66 4.10
C THR A 90 -12.74 -5.51 3.21
N PRO A 91 -13.93 -5.59 2.60
CA PRO A 91 -14.47 -4.47 1.82
C PRO A 91 -14.67 -3.17 2.62
N VAL A 92 -14.80 -3.27 3.95
CA VAL A 92 -15.03 -2.12 4.84
C VAL A 92 -13.74 -1.54 5.40
N LEU A 93 -12.77 -2.40 5.74
CA LEU A 93 -11.53 -2.01 6.42
C LEU A 93 -10.34 -2.74 5.83
N ARG A 94 -9.25 -2.00 5.61
CA ARG A 94 -7.95 -2.56 5.30
C ARG A 94 -6.89 -1.98 6.22
N ILE A 95 -6.14 -2.86 6.89
CA ILE A 95 -4.97 -2.51 7.71
C ILE A 95 -3.78 -3.23 7.09
N CYS A 96 -2.78 -2.49 6.61
CA CYS A 96 -1.59 -3.09 6.03
C CYS A 96 -0.30 -2.37 6.44
N ARG A 97 0.81 -3.09 6.32
CA ARG A 97 2.15 -2.55 6.52
C ARG A 97 2.41 -1.41 5.54
N GLN A 98 3.07 -0.34 6.00
CA GLN A 98 3.66 0.69 5.15
C GLN A 98 5.18 0.61 5.26
N HIS A 99 5.87 0.39 4.15
CA HIS A 99 7.33 0.22 4.17
C HIS A 99 8.10 1.53 4.02
N ARG A 100 7.52 2.54 3.35
CA ARG A 100 8.13 3.86 3.21
C ARG A 100 7.07 4.98 3.23
N PRO A 101 7.20 5.95 4.15
CA PRO A 101 7.97 5.84 5.39
C PRO A 101 7.40 4.68 6.26
N GLY A 102 8.23 4.11 7.13
CA GLY A 102 7.87 2.93 7.93
C GLY A 102 6.66 3.19 8.83
N GLY A 103 5.65 2.32 8.76
CA GLY A 103 4.53 2.30 9.70
C GLY A 103 3.33 1.47 9.23
N VAL A 104 2.13 2.00 9.41
CA VAL A 104 0.88 1.29 9.10
C VAL A 104 -0.01 2.19 8.25
N ARG A 105 -0.60 1.63 7.19
CA ARG A 105 -1.65 2.29 6.42
C ARG A 105 -3.01 1.67 6.75
N ILE A 106 -3.98 2.51 7.06
CA ILE A 106 -5.36 2.08 7.34
C ILE A 106 -6.30 2.86 6.42
N ALA A 107 -7.19 2.13 5.76
CA ALA A 107 -8.21 2.69 4.87
C ALA A 107 -9.57 2.07 5.17
N GLY A 108 -10.64 2.84 4.97
CA GLY A 108 -11.99 2.39 5.25
C GLY A 108 -12.54 2.88 6.59
N GLU A 109 -13.14 2.00 7.37
CA GLU A 109 -13.84 2.36 8.62
C GLU A 109 -13.32 1.50 9.77
N LEU A 110 -12.82 2.15 10.83
CA LEU A 110 -12.16 1.49 11.95
C LEU A 110 -12.95 1.71 13.23
N ASP A 111 -13.48 0.65 13.83
CA ASP A 111 -14.21 0.70 15.08
C ASP A 111 -13.65 -0.30 16.11
N PHE A 112 -14.29 -0.35 17.28
CA PHE A 112 -13.94 -1.24 18.39
C PHE A 112 -13.99 -2.74 18.04
N THR A 113 -14.59 -3.14 16.92
CA THR A 113 -14.66 -4.57 16.53
C THR A 113 -13.34 -5.05 15.93
N GLN A 114 -12.47 -4.13 15.50
CA GLN A 114 -11.22 -4.44 14.78
C GLN A 114 -9.96 -4.03 15.58
N LEU A 115 -10.06 -4.02 16.91
CA LEU A 115 -8.92 -3.65 17.77
C LEU A 115 -7.77 -4.65 17.74
N GLU A 116 -8.06 -5.95 17.62
CA GLU A 116 -7.00 -6.97 17.56
C GLU A 116 -6.08 -6.81 16.34
N PRO A 117 -6.58 -6.73 15.08
CA PRO A 117 -5.69 -6.49 13.94
C PRO A 117 -5.00 -5.11 13.99
N LEU A 118 -5.64 -4.08 14.56
CA LEU A 118 -5.01 -2.78 14.80
C LEU A 118 -3.81 -2.90 15.74
N GLN A 119 -3.98 -3.56 16.88
CA GLN A 119 -2.92 -3.75 17.86
C GLN A 119 -1.76 -4.59 17.30
N ARG A 120 -2.06 -5.63 16.53
CA ARG A 120 -1.03 -6.44 15.84
C ARG A 120 -0.21 -5.59 14.87
N ALA A 121 -0.87 -4.76 14.05
CA ALA A 121 -0.20 -3.90 13.09
C ALA A 121 0.69 -2.85 13.78
N LEU A 122 0.16 -2.16 14.80
CA LEU A 122 0.93 -1.16 15.56
C LEU A 122 2.09 -1.80 16.32
N GLY A 123 1.86 -2.93 16.98
CA GLY A 123 2.90 -3.64 17.72
C GLY A 123 4.07 -4.08 16.84
N GLU A 124 3.79 -4.56 15.63
CA GLU A 124 4.86 -4.89 14.68
C GLU A 124 5.60 -3.64 14.20
N ALA A 125 4.90 -2.57 13.80
CA ALA A 125 5.53 -1.33 13.38
C ALA A 125 6.40 -0.72 14.50
N PHE A 126 5.92 -0.76 15.74
CA PHE A 126 6.66 -0.31 16.91
C PHE A 126 7.86 -1.18 17.25
N ARG A 127 7.94 -2.42 16.75
CA ARG A 127 9.14 -3.25 16.92
C ARG A 127 10.17 -2.97 15.82
N LEU A 128 9.73 -2.53 14.64
CA LEU A 128 10.55 -2.49 13.44
C LEU A 128 11.04 -1.09 13.05
N ASP A 129 10.30 -0.03 13.38
CA ASP A 129 10.57 1.32 12.87
C ASP A 129 10.86 2.30 14.01
N ASP A 130 11.90 3.12 13.93
CA ASP A 130 12.18 4.11 14.98
C ASP A 130 11.14 5.24 15.02
N THR A 131 10.73 5.72 13.85
CA THR A 131 9.64 6.68 13.64
C THR A 131 8.50 6.00 12.90
N ILE A 132 7.29 6.07 13.45
CA ILE A 132 6.16 5.29 12.95
C ILE A 132 5.17 6.21 12.27
N HIS A 133 4.93 5.96 11.00
CA HIS A 133 3.95 6.69 10.21
C HIS A 133 2.63 5.92 10.15
N LEU A 134 1.63 6.45 10.83
CA LEU A 134 0.25 5.96 10.74
C LEU A 134 -0.48 6.76 9.66
N ASN A 135 -0.61 6.15 8.48
CA ASN A 135 -1.29 6.75 7.34
C ASN A 135 -2.77 6.38 7.37
N LEU A 136 -3.60 7.34 7.76
CA LEU A 136 -5.06 7.28 7.83
C LEU A 136 -5.72 8.17 6.77
N THR A 137 -4.98 8.65 5.77
CA THR A 137 -5.49 9.59 4.74
C THR A 137 -6.70 9.07 3.96
N ARG A 138 -6.87 7.74 3.91
CA ARG A 138 -8.01 7.05 3.28
C ARG A 138 -9.00 6.44 4.30
N LEU A 139 -8.90 6.84 5.58
CA LEU A 139 -9.82 6.44 6.64
C LEU A 139 -11.04 7.37 6.61
N ARG A 140 -12.23 6.80 6.49
CA ARG A 140 -13.51 7.53 6.43
C ARG A 140 -14.16 7.67 7.79
N PHE A 141 -13.90 6.74 8.71
CA PHE A 141 -14.47 6.73 10.05
C PHE A 141 -13.48 6.11 11.05
N ILE A 142 -13.43 6.68 12.24
CA ILE A 142 -12.85 6.07 13.42
C ILE A 142 -13.76 6.31 14.63
N ASP A 143 -13.96 5.30 15.47
CA ASP A 143 -14.63 5.51 16.76
C ASP A 143 -13.64 5.92 17.87
N GLY A 144 -14.18 6.38 19.01
CA GLY A 144 -13.36 6.79 20.15
C GLY A 144 -12.56 5.64 20.77
N ALA A 145 -13.02 4.39 20.66
CA ALA A 145 -12.33 3.24 21.24
C ALA A 145 -11.06 2.90 20.45
N ALA A 146 -11.14 2.83 19.13
CA ALA A 146 -10.01 2.63 18.23
C ALA A 146 -9.03 3.81 18.30
N ALA A 147 -9.53 5.05 18.31
CA ALA A 147 -8.69 6.23 18.50
C ALA A 147 -7.94 6.17 19.84
N THR A 148 -8.62 5.80 20.93
CA THR A 148 -7.99 5.62 22.26
C THR A 148 -6.90 4.56 22.24
N VAL A 149 -7.07 3.46 21.51
CA VAL A 149 -6.02 2.43 21.38
C VAL A 149 -4.77 3.00 20.71
N ILE A 150 -4.92 3.81 19.66
CA ILE A 150 -3.79 4.45 18.98
C ILE A 150 -3.10 5.47 19.89
N VAL A 151 -3.86 6.31 20.61
CA VAL A 151 -3.30 7.29 21.56
C VAL A 151 -2.54 6.60 22.68
N LYS A 152 -3.11 5.55 23.29
CA LYS A 152 -2.43 4.76 24.32
C LYS A 152 -1.15 4.08 23.80
N ALA A 153 -1.18 3.63 22.55
CA ALA A 153 -0.02 3.07 21.87
C ALA A 153 1.09 4.13 21.73
N ALA A 154 0.74 5.36 21.36
CA ALA A 154 1.70 6.48 21.29
C ALA A 154 2.28 6.86 22.67
N VAL A 155 1.45 6.94 23.71
CA VAL A 155 1.89 7.22 25.09
C VAL A 155 2.89 6.18 25.59
N SER A 156 2.76 4.93 25.13
CA SER A 156 3.63 3.82 25.52
C SER A 156 4.96 3.79 24.76
N LEU A 157 5.21 4.73 23.84
CA LEU A 157 6.45 4.78 23.08
C LEU A 157 7.63 5.22 23.99
N PRO A 158 8.80 4.57 23.86
CA PRO A 158 10.03 5.04 24.49
C PRO A 158 10.39 6.47 24.10
N ALA A 159 11.10 7.17 24.98
CA ALA A 159 11.64 8.49 24.67
C ALA A 159 12.48 8.48 23.38
N GLY A 160 12.29 9.50 22.54
CA GLY A 160 12.96 9.61 21.24
C GLY A 160 12.25 8.89 20.08
N ARG A 161 11.12 8.22 20.33
CA ARG A 161 10.28 7.62 19.30
C ARG A 161 8.96 8.39 19.17
N GLU A 162 8.51 8.53 17.93
CA GLU A 162 7.34 9.33 17.59
C GLU A 162 6.38 8.55 16.69
N LEU A 163 5.08 8.76 16.92
CA LEU A 163 3.98 8.37 16.06
C LEU A 163 3.52 9.59 15.25
N ILE A 164 3.74 9.56 13.94
CA ILE A 164 3.29 10.58 13.01
C ILE A 164 1.99 10.09 12.36
N VAL A 165 0.88 10.78 12.61
CA VAL A 165 -0.45 10.39 12.13
C VAL A 165 -0.90 11.33 11.03
N ALA A 166 -1.04 10.83 9.79
CA ALA A 166 -1.61 11.58 8.68
C ALA A 166 -3.09 11.21 8.53
N CYS A 167 -4.03 12.14 8.72
CA CYS A 167 -5.46 11.82 8.74
C CYS A 167 -6.36 12.97 8.25
N PRO A 168 -7.58 12.69 7.76
CA PRO A 168 -8.54 13.72 7.42
C PRO A 168 -9.03 14.51 8.66
N PRO A 169 -9.52 15.75 8.49
CA PRO A 169 -9.99 16.58 9.60
C PRO A 169 -11.03 15.91 10.50
N ALA A 170 -11.95 15.13 9.93
CA ALA A 170 -12.97 14.41 10.70
C ALA A 170 -12.37 13.37 11.66
N VAL A 171 -11.30 12.69 11.22
CA VAL A 171 -10.58 11.70 12.03
C VAL A 171 -9.74 12.42 13.10
N ALA A 172 -9.10 13.54 12.75
CA ALA A 172 -8.35 14.36 13.70
C ALA A 172 -9.22 14.85 14.88
N MET A 173 -10.45 15.28 14.62
CA MET A 173 -11.38 15.69 15.69
C MET A 173 -11.65 14.57 16.71
N VAL A 174 -11.72 13.30 16.27
CA VAL A 174 -11.91 12.17 17.18
C VAL A 174 -10.64 11.94 18.00
N PHE A 175 -9.46 12.08 17.40
CA PHE A 175 -8.18 12.02 18.11
C PHE A 175 -8.05 13.11 19.17
N ASP A 176 -8.41 14.34 18.83
CA ASP A 176 -8.42 15.46 19.79
C ASP A 176 -9.38 15.20 20.94
N ALA A 177 -10.58 14.67 20.67
CA ALA A 177 -11.56 14.33 21.70
C ALA A 177 -11.06 13.25 22.68
N VAL A 178 -10.11 12.40 22.28
CA VAL A 178 -9.50 11.38 23.15
C VAL A 178 -8.12 11.79 23.69
N GLY A 179 -7.73 13.07 23.56
CA GLY A 179 -6.53 13.63 24.18
C GLY A 179 -5.24 13.48 23.37
N ALA A 180 -5.30 13.26 22.06
CA ALA A 180 -4.11 13.13 21.22
C ALA A 180 -3.20 14.38 21.28
N SER A 181 -3.80 15.57 21.40
CA SER A 181 -3.07 16.84 21.49
C SER A 181 -2.19 16.97 22.74
N ASP A 182 -2.44 16.17 23.79
CA ASP A 182 -1.65 16.17 25.03
C ASP A 182 -0.49 15.16 25.00
N VAL A 183 -0.35 14.37 23.93
CA VAL A 183 0.66 13.30 23.83
C VAL A 183 1.88 13.79 23.06
N GLY A 184 2.98 14.05 23.77
CA GLY A 184 4.22 14.55 23.17
C GLY A 184 4.87 13.61 22.14
N GLN A 185 4.62 12.31 22.23
CA GLN A 185 5.09 11.28 21.29
C GLN A 185 4.21 11.16 20.04
N MET A 186 3.08 11.87 19.98
CA MET A 186 2.14 11.82 18.86
C MET A 186 2.12 13.16 18.13
N ARG A 187 2.30 13.13 16.81
CA ARG A 187 2.20 14.32 15.97
C ARG A 187 1.20 14.08 14.85
N MET A 188 0.18 14.91 14.77
CA MET A 188 -0.81 14.87 13.70
C MET A 188 -0.38 15.73 12.51
N LEU A 189 -0.54 15.20 11.31
CA LEU A 189 -0.44 15.88 10.03
C LEU A 189 -1.85 15.92 9.44
N THR A 190 -2.49 17.07 9.57
CA THR A 190 -3.83 17.34 9.04
C THR A 190 -3.80 18.16 7.77
#